data_AF-A0A933ELG9-F1
#
_entry.id   AF-A0A933ELG9-F1
#
_cell.length_a   1.000
_cell.length_b   1.000
_cell.length_c   1.000
_cell.angle_alpha   90.00
_cell.angle_beta   90.00
_cell.angle_gamma   90.00
#
_symmetry.space_group_name_H-M   'P 1'
#
loop_
_entity.id
_entity.type
_entity.pdbx_description
1 polymer ?
#
loop_
_entity_poly.entity_id
_entity_poly.type
_entity_poly.pdbx_seq_one_letter_code
_entity_poly.pdbx_strand_id
1 'polypeptide(L)'
;MSPLHLVTIIIATYLAIGIQYAALTPRWQVPDEPAHYNYIRYLAERRTLPVLDPGEYNQSYITQLTRNNFPPDLPVDSLQYESWQPPLYYLLALPLYALFGGAVLPLRLLSLLLGAGVIVFAYLAVREIAGANHESPVPILAAGFIAFIPQHVAMMAGIN
;
A
#
# COMPACT_ATOMS: atom_id res chain seq x y z
N MET A 1 -6.14 -22.20 22.13
CA MET A 1 -5.31 -22.00 20.92
C MET A 1 -4.07 -21.23 21.34
N SER A 2 -2.87 -21.53 20.81
CA SER A 2 -1.69 -20.76 21.21
C SER A 2 -1.72 -19.34 20.60
N PRO A 3 -1.06 -18.34 21.21
CA PRO A 3 -0.98 -16.98 20.70
C PRO A 3 -0.56 -16.90 19.23
N LEU A 4 0.37 -17.77 18.82
CA LEU A 4 0.85 -17.85 17.44
C LEU A 4 -0.29 -18.20 16.47
N HIS A 5 -1.14 -19.17 16.80
CA HIS A 5 -2.27 -19.54 15.94
C HIS A 5 -3.26 -18.37 15.76
N LEU A 6 -3.51 -17.60 16.83
CA LEU A 6 -4.40 -16.45 16.76
C LEU A 6 -3.84 -15.35 15.87
N VAL A 7 -2.55 -15.02 16.00
CA VAL A 7 -1.89 -14.03 15.13
C VAL A 7 -1.85 -14.51 13.69
N THR A 8 -1.59 -15.79 13.43
CA THR A 8 -1.65 -16.36 12.08
C THR A 8 -3.05 -16.22 11.46
N ILE A 9 -4.11 -16.49 12.24
CA ILE A 9 -5.49 -16.31 11.76
C ILE A 9 -5.77 -14.84 11.46
N ILE A 10 -5.36 -13.92 12.34
CA ILE A 10 -5.50 -12.48 12.13
C ILE A 10 -4.84 -12.05 10.82
N ILE A 11 -3.59 -12.46 10.59
CA ILE A 11 -2.85 -12.13 9.36
C ILE A 11 -3.51 -12.76 8.14
N ALA A 12 -3.94 -14.02 8.21
CA ALA A 12 -4.61 -14.69 7.11
C ALA A 12 -5.93 -13.99 6.74
N THR A 13 -6.72 -13.56 7.74
CA THR A 13 -7.95 -12.79 7.52
C THR A 13 -7.65 -11.40 6.96
N TYR A 14 -6.64 -10.70 7.48
CA TYR A 14 -6.18 -9.42 6.94
C TYR A 14 -5.80 -9.53 5.46
N LEU A 15 -4.98 -10.54 5.11
CA LEU A 15 -4.58 -10.79 3.72
C LEU A 15 -5.78 -11.12 2.85
N ALA A 16 -6.72 -11.97 3.31
CA ALA A 16 -7.91 -12.31 2.54
C ALA A 16 -8.80 -11.09 2.26
N ILE A 17 -8.99 -10.19 3.23
CA ILE A 17 -9.76 -8.95 3.04
C ILE A 17 -8.96 -7.99 2.15
N GLY A 18 -7.68 -7.79 2.42
CA GLY A 18 -6.81 -6.88 1.68
C GLY A 18 -6.63 -7.27 0.21
N ILE A 19 -6.53 -8.57 -0.09
CA ILE A 19 -6.49 -9.08 -1.47
C ILE A 19 -7.80 -8.74 -2.20
N GLN A 20 -8.95 -8.88 -1.52
CA GLN A 20 -10.23 -8.49 -2.10
C GLN A 20 -10.29 -6.98 -2.37
N TYR A 21 -9.83 -6.13 -1.44
CA TYR A 21 -9.73 -4.69 -1.69
C TYR A 21 -8.78 -4.40 -2.87
N ALA A 22 -7.61 -5.01 -2.90
CA ALA A 22 -6.61 -4.79 -3.94
C ALA A 22 -7.12 -5.22 -5.32
N ALA A 23 -7.93 -6.27 -5.40
CA ALA A 23 -8.48 -6.80 -6.65
C ALA A 23 -9.77 -6.09 -7.10
N LEU A 24 -10.64 -5.70 -6.15
CA LEU A 24 -11.98 -5.19 -6.45
C LEU A 24 -12.06 -3.67 -6.48
N THR A 25 -11.17 -2.93 -5.80
CA THR A 25 -11.11 -1.47 -5.93
C THR A 25 -10.71 -1.11 -7.36
N PRO A 26 -11.50 -0.31 -8.10
CA PRO A 26 -11.13 0.10 -9.45
C PRO A 26 -9.76 0.78 -9.47
N ARG A 27 -9.09 0.72 -10.63
CA ARG A 27 -7.79 1.39 -10.80
C ARG A 27 -7.92 2.87 -10.48
N TRP A 28 -6.90 3.43 -9.84
CA TRP A 28 -6.73 4.86 -9.57
C TRP A 28 -7.64 5.45 -8.49
N GLN A 29 -8.54 4.65 -7.90
CA GLN A 29 -9.44 5.12 -6.85
C GLN A 29 -8.86 5.02 -5.43
N VAL A 30 -7.69 4.41 -5.28
CA VAL A 30 -6.89 4.58 -4.06
C VAL A 30 -6.26 5.98 -4.10
N PRO A 31 -6.27 6.75 -3.00
CA PRO A 31 -5.60 8.05 -2.94
C PRO A 31 -4.16 7.99 -3.47
N ASP A 32 -3.80 8.95 -4.33
CA ASP A 32 -2.46 9.16 -4.87
C ASP A 32 -1.81 7.99 -5.66
N GLU A 33 -2.50 6.85 -5.78
CA GLU A 33 -2.04 5.64 -6.47
C GLU A 33 -1.52 5.90 -7.89
N PRO A 34 -2.15 6.74 -8.73
CA PRO A 34 -1.62 7.03 -10.05
C PRO A 34 -0.25 7.71 -10.01
N ALA A 35 -0.02 8.63 -9.07
CA ALA A 35 1.24 9.33 -8.94
C ALA A 35 2.35 8.39 -8.46
N HIS A 36 2.04 7.51 -7.49
CA HIS A 36 2.96 6.46 -7.05
C HIS A 36 3.29 5.47 -8.17
N TYR A 37 2.29 5.04 -8.94
CA TYR A 37 2.48 4.18 -10.10
C TYR A 37 3.40 4.84 -11.13
N ASN A 38 3.19 6.13 -11.42
CA ASN A 38 4.01 6.88 -12.36
C ASN A 38 5.46 7.05 -11.89
N TYR A 39 5.71 7.13 -10.58
CA TYR A 39 7.07 7.10 -10.05
C TYR A 39 7.76 5.77 -10.41
N ILE A 40 7.10 4.62 -10.16
CA ILE A 40 7.65 3.29 -10.49
C ILE A 40 7.91 3.18 -11.99
N ARG A 41 6.95 3.62 -12.80
CA ARG A 41 7.07 3.67 -14.26
C ARG A 41 8.24 4.55 -14.71
N TYR A 42 8.41 5.72 -14.12
CA TYR A 42 9.54 6.62 -14.40
C TYR A 42 10.87 5.93 -14.12
N LEU A 43 11.02 5.26 -12.96
CA LEU A 43 12.23 4.50 -12.64
C LEU A 43 12.50 3.40 -13.67
N ALA A 44 11.46 2.67 -14.07
CA ALA A 44 11.58 1.57 -15.04
C ALA A 44 12.00 2.07 -16.43
N GLU A 45 11.43 3.18 -16.89
CA GLU A 45 11.65 3.74 -18.23
C GLU A 45 12.95 4.55 -18.31
N ARG A 46 13.20 5.43 -17.34
CA ARG A 46 14.30 6.41 -17.38
C ARG A 46 15.54 5.99 -16.61
N ARG A 47 15.41 5.04 -15.66
CA ARG A 47 16.51 4.54 -14.81
C ARG A 47 17.23 5.63 -14.02
N THR A 48 16.52 6.72 -13.73
CA THR A 48 16.96 7.82 -12.88
C THR A 48 15.87 8.12 -11.87
N LEU A 49 16.23 8.73 -10.75
CA LEU A 49 15.23 9.20 -9.79
C LEU A 49 14.44 10.37 -10.39
N PRO A 50 13.10 10.37 -10.30
CA PRO A 50 12.31 11.52 -10.69
C PRO A 50 12.59 12.69 -9.75
N VAL A 51 12.35 13.90 -10.25
CA VAL A 51 12.47 15.15 -9.50
C VAL A 51 11.17 15.89 -9.72
N LEU A 52 10.56 16.39 -8.64
CA LEU A 52 9.34 17.17 -8.72
C LEU A 52 9.63 18.54 -9.36
N ASP A 53 9.01 18.79 -10.52
CA ASP A 53 9.14 20.06 -11.23
C ASP A 53 7.97 21.02 -10.92
N PRO A 54 8.21 22.35 -10.94
CA PRO A 54 7.13 23.32 -10.81
C PRO A 54 6.05 23.12 -11.89
N GLY A 55 4.79 22.99 -11.46
CA GLY A 55 3.63 22.83 -12.35
C GLY A 55 3.15 21.38 -12.52
N GLU A 56 3.85 20.39 -11.97
CA GLU A 56 3.39 18.98 -12.00
C GLU A 56 2.20 18.70 -11.06
N TYR A 57 1.92 19.60 -10.13
CA TYR A 57 0.72 19.55 -9.29
C TYR A 57 -0.40 20.40 -9.90
N ASN A 58 -1.43 19.74 -10.42
CA ASN A 58 -2.62 20.39 -10.97
C ASN A 58 -3.89 19.98 -10.21
N GLN A 59 -4.26 20.78 -9.21
CA GLN A 59 -5.40 20.48 -8.35
C GLN A 59 -6.74 20.45 -9.09
N SER A 60 -6.95 21.28 -10.11
CA SER A 60 -8.21 21.30 -10.86
C SER A 60 -8.36 20.04 -11.70
N TYR A 61 -7.25 19.54 -12.27
CA TYR A 61 -7.23 18.28 -13.01
C TYR A 61 -7.42 17.06 -12.09
N ILE A 62 -6.72 17.01 -10.95
CA ILE A 62 -6.93 15.97 -9.94
C ILE A 62 -8.39 15.94 -9.49
N THR A 63 -8.97 17.11 -9.20
CA THR A 63 -10.39 17.23 -8.83
C THR A 63 -11.31 16.73 -9.93
N GLN A 64 -11.01 17.01 -11.20
CA GLN A 64 -11.77 16.51 -12.35
C GLN A 64 -11.70 14.98 -12.43
N LEU A 65 -10.51 14.39 -12.29
CA LEU A 65 -10.33 12.93 -12.29
C LEU A 65 -11.12 12.28 -11.15
N THR A 66 -10.97 12.77 -9.92
CA THR A 66 -11.65 12.21 -8.75
C THR A 66 -13.17 12.32 -8.85
N ARG A 67 -13.71 13.47 -9.27
CA ARG A 67 -15.17 13.68 -9.40
C ARG A 67 -15.82 12.77 -10.44
N ASN A 68 -15.05 12.39 -11.47
CA ASN A 68 -15.52 11.54 -12.56
C ASN A 68 -15.07 10.07 -12.39
N ASN A 69 -14.57 9.69 -11.21
CA ASN A 69 -14.11 8.33 -10.90
C ASN A 69 -13.02 7.80 -11.85
N PHE A 70 -12.09 8.66 -12.28
CA PHE A 70 -10.97 8.34 -13.17
C PHE A 70 -11.45 7.70 -14.49
N PRO A 71 -12.15 8.46 -15.35
CA PRO A 71 -12.69 7.92 -16.60
C PRO A 71 -11.54 7.62 -17.59
N PRO A 72 -11.69 6.63 -18.48
CA PRO A 72 -10.60 6.11 -19.30
C PRO A 72 -10.08 7.09 -20.37
N ASP A 73 -10.84 8.13 -20.70
CA ASP A 73 -10.49 9.18 -21.65
C ASP A 73 -9.60 10.28 -21.05
N LEU A 74 -9.49 10.34 -19.72
CA LEU A 74 -8.62 11.30 -19.04
C LEU A 74 -7.30 10.61 -18.61
N PRO A 75 -6.14 11.01 -19.17
CA PRO A 75 -4.87 10.35 -18.89
C PRO A 75 -4.37 10.62 -17.46
N VAL A 76 -3.95 9.57 -16.77
CA VAL A 76 -3.32 9.69 -15.44
C VAL A 76 -1.80 9.80 -15.49
N ASP A 77 -1.19 9.60 -16.65
CA ASP A 77 0.27 9.52 -16.86
C ASP A 77 1.03 10.81 -16.55
N SER A 78 0.31 11.94 -16.53
CA SER A 78 0.84 13.26 -16.18
C SER A 78 0.94 13.51 -14.68
N LEU A 79 0.32 12.67 -13.85
CA LEU A 79 0.34 12.83 -12.40
C LEU A 79 1.70 12.39 -11.86
N GLN A 80 2.59 13.34 -11.59
CA GLN A 80 3.95 13.09 -11.10
C GLN A 80 4.24 13.88 -9.82
N TYR A 81 3.20 14.39 -9.15
CA TYR A 81 3.32 15.23 -7.97
C TYR A 81 3.91 14.51 -6.74
N GLU A 82 4.09 13.19 -6.78
CA GLU A 82 4.78 12.40 -5.73
C GLU A 82 6.28 12.19 -6.00
N SER A 83 6.85 12.82 -7.04
CA SER A 83 8.28 12.71 -7.38
C SER A 83 9.23 13.26 -6.30
N TRP A 84 8.71 13.88 -5.24
CA TRP A 84 9.49 14.35 -4.09
C TRP A 84 9.76 13.24 -3.06
N GLN A 85 9.03 12.11 -3.12
CA GLN A 85 9.11 11.09 -2.09
C GLN A 85 10.42 10.28 -2.13
N PRO A 86 10.89 9.75 -0.98
CA PRO A 86 12.04 8.87 -0.93
C PRO A 86 11.85 7.59 -1.78
N PRO A 87 12.91 7.08 -2.45
CA PRO A 87 12.75 6.11 -3.51
C PRO A 87 12.55 4.65 -3.06
N LEU A 88 12.69 4.34 -1.76
CA LEU A 88 12.81 2.95 -1.28
C LEU A 88 11.63 2.07 -1.69
N TYR A 89 10.39 2.53 -1.47
CA TYR A 89 9.19 1.78 -1.85
C TYR A 89 9.17 1.49 -3.35
N TYR A 90 9.43 2.51 -4.16
CA TYR A 90 9.39 2.41 -5.62
C TYR A 90 10.49 1.48 -6.18
N LEU A 91 11.66 1.47 -5.54
CA LEU A 91 12.75 0.55 -5.87
C LEU A 91 12.40 -0.91 -5.53
N LEU A 92 11.69 -1.14 -4.41
CA LEU A 92 11.17 -2.48 -4.05
C LEU A 92 10.07 -2.95 -5.02
N ALA A 93 9.28 -2.01 -5.55
CA ALA A 93 8.21 -2.28 -6.50
C ALA A 93 8.73 -2.56 -7.92
N LEU A 94 9.91 -2.03 -8.27
CA LEU A 94 10.48 -2.10 -9.63
C LEU A 94 10.61 -3.53 -10.19
N PRO A 95 11.10 -4.55 -9.45
CA PRO A 95 11.14 -5.92 -9.94
C PRO A 95 9.75 -6.49 -10.26
N LEU A 96 8.73 -6.15 -9.47
CA LEU A 96 7.35 -6.58 -9.72
C LEU A 96 6.77 -5.86 -10.94
N TYR A 97 7.04 -4.57 -11.08
CA TYR A 97 6.66 -3.80 -12.26
C TYR A 97 7.23 -4.45 -13.53
N ALA A 98 8.53 -4.77 -13.52
CA ALA A 98 9.20 -5.40 -14.66
C ALA A 98 8.68 -6.82 -14.95
N LEU A 99 8.49 -7.65 -13.91
CA LEU A 99 8.05 -9.04 -14.06
C LEU A 99 6.60 -9.16 -14.56
N PHE A 100 5.72 -8.24 -14.13
CA PHE A 100 4.29 -8.27 -14.44
C PHE A 100 3.84 -7.19 -15.44
N GLY A 101 4.78 -6.55 -16.14
CA GLY A 101 4.48 -5.56 -17.17
C GLY A 101 3.65 -4.37 -16.69
N GLY A 102 3.91 -3.89 -15.46
CA GLY A 102 3.17 -2.78 -14.86
C GLY A 102 1.75 -3.12 -14.39
N ALA A 103 1.40 -4.40 -14.24
CA ALA A 103 0.10 -4.76 -13.66
C ALA A 103 -0.08 -4.18 -12.24
N VAL A 104 -1.22 -3.52 -12.01
CA VAL A 104 -1.54 -2.84 -10.73
C VAL A 104 -1.64 -3.80 -9.56
N LEU A 105 -2.25 -4.97 -9.74
CA LEU A 105 -2.51 -5.91 -8.64
C LEU A 105 -1.22 -6.39 -7.94
N PRO A 106 -0.18 -6.88 -8.65
CA PRO A 106 1.10 -7.21 -8.02
C PRO A 106 1.72 -6.08 -7.19
N LEU A 107 1.59 -4.83 -7.65
CA LEU A 107 2.11 -3.66 -6.94
C LEU A 107 1.30 -3.36 -5.68
N ARG A 108 -0.03 -3.45 -5.74
CA ARG A 108 -0.90 -3.36 -4.56
C ARG A 108 -0.60 -4.46 -3.53
N LEU A 109 -0.33 -5.68 -4.00
CA LEU A 109 0.02 -6.80 -3.13
C LEU A 109 1.36 -6.59 -2.41
N LEU A 110 2.30 -5.84 -2.99
CA LEU A 110 3.53 -5.46 -2.28
C LEU A 110 3.22 -4.62 -1.04
N SER A 111 2.42 -3.56 -1.20
CA SER A 111 1.98 -2.72 -0.07
C SER A 111 1.25 -3.57 0.96
N LEU A 112 0.35 -4.46 0.53
CA LEU A 112 -0.39 -5.33 1.44
C LEU A 112 0.52 -6.28 2.24
N LEU A 113 1.57 -6.82 1.62
CA LEU A 113 2.57 -7.64 2.29
C LEU A 113 3.37 -6.83 3.32
N LEU A 114 3.73 -5.58 3.00
CA LEU A 114 4.37 -4.68 3.97
C LEU A 114 3.45 -4.41 5.16
N GLY A 115 2.15 -4.27 4.93
CA GLY A 115 1.13 -4.08 5.97
C GLY A 115 0.99 -5.31 6.88
N ALA A 116 1.05 -6.51 6.32
CA ALA A 116 1.15 -7.74 7.12
C ALA A 116 2.43 -7.74 7.99
N GLY A 117 3.55 -7.26 7.45
CA GLY A 117 4.78 -7.03 8.22
C GLY A 117 4.57 -6.07 9.39
N VAL A 118 3.87 -4.95 9.19
CA VAL A 118 3.52 -4.00 10.27
C VAL A 118 2.73 -4.70 11.38
N ILE A 119 1.76 -5.54 11.05
CA ILE A 119 0.98 -6.30 12.04
C ILE A 119 1.89 -7.25 12.85
N VAL A 120 2.81 -7.95 12.19
CA VAL A 120 3.78 -8.83 12.85
C VAL A 120 4.69 -8.03 13.78
N PHE A 121 5.26 -6.93 13.31
CA PHE A 121 6.15 -6.10 14.13
C PHE A 121 5.43 -5.44 15.29
N ALA A 122 4.18 -5.02 15.12
CA ALA A 122 3.35 -4.50 16.21
C ALA A 122 3.10 -5.58 17.28
N TYR A 123 2.74 -6.80 16.88
CA TYR A 123 2.63 -7.93 17.81
C TYR A 123 3.94 -8.15 18.58
N LEU A 124 5.07 -8.21 17.88
CA LEU A 124 6.38 -8.46 18.50
C LEU A 124 6.78 -7.32 19.45
N ALA A 125 6.59 -6.07 19.05
CA ALA A 125 6.92 -4.90 19.87
C ALA A 125 6.07 -4.85 21.14
N VAL A 126 4.75 -5.06 21.03
CA VAL A 126 3.85 -5.04 22.19
C VAL A 126 4.12 -6.24 23.11
N ARG A 127 4.46 -7.40 22.54
CA ARG A 127 4.88 -8.57 23.32
C ARG A 127 6.16 -8.31 24.10
N GLU A 128 7.15 -7.65 23.48
CA GLU A 128 8.39 -7.28 24.16
C GLU A 128 8.12 -6.32 25.33
N ILE A 129 7.27 -5.30 25.12
CA ILE A 129 6.88 -4.33 26.16
C ILE A 129 6.10 -4.99 27.30
N ALA A 130 5.21 -5.94 27.00
CA ALA A 130 4.40 -6.65 27.99
C ALA A 130 5.20 -7.64 28.87
N GLY A 131 6.45 -7.93 28.51
CA GLY A 131 7.34 -8.82 29.25
C GLY A 131 6.94 -10.30 29.20
N ALA A 132 7.52 -11.10 30.10
CA ALA A 132 7.38 -12.57 30.14
C ALA A 132 5.98 -13.10 30.51
N ASN A 133 4.98 -12.23 30.63
CA ASN A 133 3.58 -12.63 30.85
C ASN A 133 2.99 -13.16 29.54
N HIS A 134 3.33 -14.41 29.21
CA HIS A 134 2.86 -15.11 28.01
C HIS A 134 1.34 -15.24 27.88
N GLU A 135 0.60 -15.00 28.96
CA GLU A 135 -0.86 -15.04 29.02
C GLU A 135 -1.52 -13.70 28.69
N SER A 136 -0.76 -12.61 28.56
CA SER A 136 -1.32 -11.30 28.23
C SER A 136 -1.97 -11.30 26.84
N PRO A 137 -3.26 -10.95 26.72
CA PRO A 137 -3.92 -10.86 25.41
C PRO A 137 -3.52 -9.59 24.64
N VAL A 138 -2.85 -8.64 25.28
CA VAL A 138 -2.58 -7.29 24.75
C VAL A 138 -1.84 -7.30 23.39
N PRO A 139 -0.79 -8.11 23.16
CA PRO A 139 -0.12 -8.15 21.85
C PRO A 139 -1.05 -8.63 20.72
N ILE A 140 -1.91 -9.61 21.01
CA ILE A 140 -2.88 -10.16 20.05
C ILE A 140 -3.96 -9.11 19.75
N LEU A 141 -4.47 -8.43 20.78
CA LEU A 141 -5.44 -7.35 20.61
C LEU A 141 -4.87 -6.18 19.80
N ALA A 142 -3.61 -5.81 20.02
CA ALA A 142 -2.95 -4.76 19.23
C ALA A 142 -2.82 -5.18 17.76
N ALA A 143 -2.38 -6.41 17.49
CA ALA A 143 -2.29 -6.95 16.13
C ALA A 143 -3.67 -7.00 15.45
N GLY A 144 -4.70 -7.50 16.14
CA GLY A 144 -6.07 -7.55 15.64
C GLY A 144 -6.66 -6.17 15.38
N PHE A 145 -6.41 -5.20 16.25
CA PHE A 145 -6.85 -3.83 16.07
C PHE A 145 -6.25 -3.22 14.80
N ILE A 146 -4.93 -3.29 14.63
CA ILE A 146 -4.25 -2.77 13.42
C ILE A 146 -4.74 -3.50 12.17
N ALA A 147 -4.85 -4.83 12.22
CA ALA A 147 -5.28 -5.66 11.11
C ALA A 147 -6.71 -5.36 10.63
N PHE A 148 -7.60 -4.89 11.51
CA PHE A 148 -9.02 -4.72 11.21
C PHE A 148 -9.51 -3.27 11.28
N ILE A 149 -8.61 -2.28 11.39
CA ILE A 149 -8.96 -0.88 11.10
C ILE A 149 -9.22 -0.76 9.59
N PRO A 150 -10.44 -0.34 9.15
CA PRO A 150 -10.77 -0.27 7.73
C PRO A 150 -9.82 0.60 6.92
N GLN A 151 -9.38 1.73 7.49
CA GLN A 151 -8.43 2.62 6.84
C GLN A 151 -7.07 1.94 6.58
N HIS A 152 -6.57 1.14 7.52
CA HIS A 152 -5.29 0.44 7.33
C HIS A 152 -5.38 -0.56 6.18
N VAL A 153 -6.46 -1.35 6.12
CA VAL A 153 -6.66 -2.32 5.03
C VAL A 153 -6.83 -1.62 3.68
N ALA A 154 -7.67 -0.58 3.63
CA ALA A 154 -7.96 0.15 2.39
C ALA A 154 -6.70 0.84 1.82
N MET A 155 -5.90 1.49 2.68
CA MET A 155 -4.65 2.11 2.23
C MET A 155 -3.63 1.06 1.80
N MET A 156 -3.38 0.01 2.61
CA MET A 156 -2.37 -1.01 2.25
C MET A 156 -2.76 -1.88 1.05
N ALA A 157 -4.01 -1.82 0.58
CA ALA A 157 -4.46 -2.45 -0.65
C ALA A 157 -4.22 -1.60 -1.92
N GLY A 158 -3.48 -0.49 -1.81
CA GLY A 158 -3.10 0.43 -2.88
C GLY A 158 -1.60 0.44 -3.21
N ILE A 159 -1.19 1.24 -4.19
CA ILE A 159 0.22 1.60 -4.41
C ILE A 159 0.48 2.89 -3.62
N ASN A 160 1.32 2.84 -2.58
CA ASN A 160 1.58 3.96 -1.66
C ASN A 160 3.05 4.08 -1.27
#